data_AF-A0A928KXW0-F1
#
_entry.id   AF-A0A928KXW0-F1
#
_cell.length_a   1.000
_cell.length_b   1.000
_cell.length_c   1.000
_cell.angle_alpha   90.00
_cell.angle_beta   90.00
_cell.angle_gamma   90.00
#
_symmetry.space_group_name_H-M   'P 1'
#
loop_
_entity.id
_entity.type
_entity.pdbx_description
1 polymer ?
#
loop_
_entity_poly.entity_id
_entity_poly.type
_entity_poly.pdbx_seq_one_letter_code
_entity_poly.pdbx_strand_id
1 'polypeptide(L)'
;MKIIDILKLCEYKKIEEKIKFHYGNDNLYEYEKLYNELVCRKTDSADDCCMYITIKAYHKETDVEAENFSEDDASLWFDVSGFINGDDEIYSIASSAYSEFLLYDISEETLEKFSYETILAHCFYEVTFYGFEDFE
;
A
#
# COMPACT_ATOMS: atom_id res chain seq x y z
N MET A 1 10.96 5.80 -4.49
CA MET A 1 11.30 4.67 -3.60
C MET A 1 10.26 3.62 -3.86
N LYS A 2 10.65 2.39 -4.16
CA LYS A 2 9.69 1.38 -4.61
C LYS A 2 9.11 0.58 -3.44
N ILE A 3 7.96 -0.05 -3.66
CA ILE A 3 7.35 -0.96 -2.68
C ILE A 3 8.33 -2.05 -2.25
N ILE A 4 9.05 -2.67 -3.18
CA ILE A 4 10.03 -3.70 -2.85
C ILE A 4 11.17 -3.19 -1.94
N ASP A 5 11.50 -1.90 -2.00
CA ASP A 5 12.55 -1.32 -1.17
C ASP A 5 12.07 -1.23 0.29
N ILE A 6 10.88 -0.64 0.52
CA ILE A 6 10.35 -0.51 1.87
C ILE A 6 9.94 -1.86 2.47
N LEU A 7 9.46 -2.79 1.63
CA LEU A 7 9.11 -4.15 2.05
C LEU A 7 10.31 -4.87 2.69
N LYS A 8 11.53 -4.66 2.14
CA LYS A 8 12.77 -5.24 2.69
C LYS A 8 13.28 -4.54 3.95
N LEU A 9 12.80 -3.34 4.24
CA LEU A 9 13.20 -2.55 5.41
C LEU A 9 12.27 -2.77 6.62
N CYS A 10 11.04 -3.23 6.37
CA CYS A 10 10.04 -3.42 7.41
C CYS A 10 9.99 -4.88 7.89
N GLU A 11 9.74 -5.07 9.18
CA GLU A 11 9.40 -6.38 9.73
C GLU A 11 7.89 -6.58 9.66
N TYR A 12 7.43 -7.76 9.24
CA TYR A 12 5.99 -8.06 9.13
C TYR A 12 5.22 -7.73 10.41
N LYS A 13 5.78 -8.00 11.59
CA LYS A 13 5.10 -7.74 12.87
C LYS A 13 4.65 -6.28 13.01
N LYS A 14 5.43 -5.32 12.53
CA LYS A 14 5.07 -3.90 12.62
C LYS A 14 4.02 -3.52 11.56
N ILE A 15 4.07 -4.15 10.38
CA ILE A 15 3.02 -4.02 9.37
C ILE A 15 1.70 -4.59 9.92
N GLU A 16 1.76 -5.75 10.57
CA GLU A 16 0.62 -6.40 11.22
C GLU A 16 -0.02 -5.50 12.29
N GLU A 17 0.78 -4.79 13.09
CA GLU A 17 0.28 -3.81 14.07
C GLU A 17 -0.53 -2.69 13.38
N LYS A 18 -0.08 -2.20 12.22
CA LYS A 18 -0.82 -1.21 11.41
C LYS A 18 -2.07 -1.80 10.76
N ILE A 19 -2.00 -3.02 10.22
CA ILE A 19 -3.18 -3.73 9.69
C ILE A 19 -4.24 -3.87 10.79
N LYS A 20 -3.85 -4.32 11.99
CA LYS A 20 -4.77 -4.44 13.13
C LYS A 20 -5.43 -3.13 13.52
N PHE A 21 -4.64 -2.05 13.51
CA PHE A 21 -5.14 -0.74 13.86
C PHE A 21 -6.18 -0.22 12.86
N HIS A 22 -5.89 -0.33 11.55
CA HIS A 22 -6.73 0.25 10.50
C HIS A 22 -7.89 -0.66 10.05
N TYR A 23 -7.67 -1.97 10.01
CA TYR A 23 -8.54 -2.93 9.34
C TYR A 23 -9.01 -4.08 10.24
N GLY A 24 -8.50 -4.15 11.47
CA GLY A 24 -8.86 -5.19 12.43
C GLY A 24 -8.03 -6.48 12.28
N ASN A 25 -8.52 -7.57 12.88
CA ASN A 25 -7.74 -8.81 13.03
C ASN A 25 -8.06 -9.88 11.97
N ASP A 26 -8.75 -9.51 10.91
CA ASP A 26 -9.14 -10.45 9.86
C ASP A 26 -7.96 -10.74 8.93
N ASN A 27 -7.85 -12.00 8.47
CA ASN A 27 -6.87 -12.46 7.48
C ASN A 27 -5.38 -12.21 7.83
N LEU A 28 -5.02 -12.02 9.09
CA LEU A 28 -3.63 -11.74 9.50
C LEU A 28 -2.66 -12.85 9.04
N TYR A 29 -3.08 -14.10 9.10
CA TYR A 29 -2.26 -15.23 8.65
C TYR A 29 -1.99 -15.18 7.14
N GLU A 30 -2.98 -14.78 6.36
CA GLU A 30 -2.89 -14.60 4.91
C GLU A 30 -1.99 -13.41 4.56
N TYR A 31 -2.07 -12.30 5.29
CA TYR A 31 -1.14 -11.17 5.15
C TYR A 31 0.31 -11.55 5.47
N GLU A 32 0.54 -12.38 6.49
CA GLU A 32 1.89 -12.88 6.81
C GLU A 32 2.44 -13.75 5.68
N LYS A 33 1.60 -14.62 5.10
CA LYS A 33 1.99 -15.41 3.92
C LYS A 33 2.32 -14.51 2.73
N LEU A 34 1.46 -13.53 2.44
CA LEU A 34 1.69 -12.59 1.35
C LEU A 34 3.01 -11.87 1.53
N TYR A 35 3.27 -11.31 2.72
CA TYR A 35 4.55 -10.67 3.03
C TYR A 35 5.74 -11.58 2.74
N ASN A 36 5.69 -12.84 3.22
CA ASN A 36 6.78 -13.79 3.03
C ASN A 36 6.99 -14.17 1.57
N GLU A 37 5.90 -14.27 0.79
CA GLU A 37 5.97 -14.47 -0.66
C GLU A 37 6.64 -13.27 -1.34
N LEU A 38 6.11 -12.07 -1.11
CA LEU A 38 6.54 -10.84 -1.77
C LEU A 38 8.00 -10.50 -1.48
N VAL A 39 8.47 -10.68 -0.24
CA VAL A 39 9.87 -10.46 0.14
C VAL A 39 10.83 -11.38 -0.63
N CYS A 40 10.39 -12.61 -0.93
CA CYS A 40 11.20 -13.60 -1.64
C CYS A 40 11.05 -13.52 -3.16
N ARG A 41 10.05 -12.78 -3.66
CA ARG A 41 9.72 -12.72 -5.08
C ARG A 41 10.82 -12.00 -5.85
N LYS A 42 11.18 -12.56 -7.01
CA LYS A 42 12.08 -11.90 -7.95
C LYS A 42 11.27 -10.98 -8.83
N THR A 43 11.73 -9.75 -8.98
CA THR A 43 11.19 -8.79 -9.94
C THR A 43 12.15 -8.70 -11.10
N ASP A 44 11.67 -8.89 -12.33
CA ASP A 44 12.47 -8.62 -13.52
C ASP A 44 12.55 -7.10 -13.68
N SER A 45 13.72 -6.54 -13.35
CA SER A 45 14.00 -5.10 -13.32
C SER A 45 14.09 -4.45 -14.71
N ALA A 46 13.48 -5.06 -15.73
CA ALA A 46 13.69 -4.70 -17.13
C ALA A 46 12.75 -3.59 -17.62
N ASP A 47 11.59 -3.43 -16.98
CA ASP A 47 10.66 -2.34 -17.28
C ASP A 47 10.54 -1.43 -16.05
N ASP A 48 11.01 -0.18 -16.21
CA ASP A 48 10.70 0.89 -15.26
C ASP A 48 9.17 1.08 -15.29
N CYS A 49 8.49 0.53 -14.28
CA CYS A 49 7.07 0.80 -14.11
C CYS A 49 6.91 2.29 -13.75
N CYS A 50 6.17 3.03 -14.58
CA CYS A 50 5.94 4.46 -14.42
C CYS A 50 4.84 4.80 -13.38
N MET A 51 4.33 3.80 -12.65
CA MET A 51 3.25 3.95 -11.69
C MET A 51 3.77 4.39 -10.32
N TYR A 52 3.11 5.38 -9.74
CA TYR A 52 3.35 5.91 -8.40
C TYR A 52 2.14 5.66 -7.51
N ILE A 53 2.35 5.10 -6.34
CA ILE A 53 1.34 4.93 -5.31
C ILE A 53 1.19 6.24 -4.54
N THR A 54 -0.05 6.66 -4.34
CA THR A 54 -0.44 7.73 -3.45
C THR A 54 -1.45 7.24 -2.41
N ILE A 55 -1.32 7.71 -1.18
CA ILE A 55 -2.27 7.43 -0.10
C ILE A 55 -2.86 8.74 0.39
N LYS A 56 -4.19 8.84 0.36
CA LYS A 56 -4.94 10.00 0.85
C LYS A 56 -5.77 9.64 2.06
N ALA A 57 -5.86 10.56 3.01
CA ALA A 57 -6.65 10.38 4.22
C ALA A 57 -7.94 11.21 4.14
N TYR A 58 -9.04 10.64 4.61
CA TYR A 58 -10.37 11.26 4.57
C TYR A 58 -11.10 11.06 5.89
N HIS A 59 -11.82 12.09 6.34
CA HIS A 59 -12.66 11.99 7.52
C HIS A 59 -13.86 11.06 7.25
N LYS A 60 -14.02 9.99 8.04
CA LYS A 60 -15.10 8.99 7.85
C LYS A 60 -16.51 9.57 7.84
N GLU A 61 -16.75 10.65 8.57
CA GLU A 61 -18.09 11.24 8.71
C GLU A 61 -18.47 12.17 7.55
N THR A 62 -17.47 12.84 6.96
CA THR A 62 -17.70 13.94 6.01
C THR A 62 -17.16 13.66 4.62
N ASP A 63 -16.31 12.65 4.47
CA ASP A 63 -15.60 12.30 3.24
C ASP A 63 -14.72 13.43 2.69
N VAL A 64 -14.30 14.34 3.58
CA VAL A 64 -13.39 15.45 3.25
C VAL A 64 -11.96 15.01 3.48
N GLU A 65 -11.08 15.32 2.51
CA GLU A 65 -9.65 15.05 2.58
C GLU A 65 -9.02 15.74 3.80
N ALA A 66 -8.24 14.99 4.58
CA ALA A 66 -7.52 15.49 5.74
C ALA A 66 -6.06 15.80 5.34
N GLU A 67 -5.67 17.07 5.40
CA GLU A 67 -4.30 17.48 5.04
C GLU A 67 -3.30 17.31 6.19
N ASN A 68 -3.74 17.53 7.43
CA ASN A 68 -2.90 17.46 8.63
C ASN A 68 -3.49 16.41 9.57
N PHE A 69 -2.88 15.23 9.60
CA PHE A 69 -3.36 14.11 10.39
C PHE A 69 -2.21 13.31 10.99
N SER A 70 -2.56 12.45 11.95
CA SER A 70 -1.70 11.35 12.35
C SER A 70 -2.12 10.11 11.57
N GLU A 71 -1.14 9.37 11.05
CA GLU A 71 -1.42 8.05 10.46
C GLU A 71 -2.11 7.10 11.44
N ASP A 72 -2.03 7.32 12.76
CA ASP A 72 -2.72 6.54 13.79
C ASP A 72 -4.06 7.17 14.22
N ASP A 73 -4.75 7.87 13.32
CA ASP A 73 -6.08 8.44 13.59
C ASP A 73 -7.20 7.49 13.15
N ALA A 74 -7.87 6.87 14.12
CA ALA A 74 -8.97 5.94 13.89
C ALA A 74 -10.24 6.58 13.29
N SER A 75 -10.35 7.92 13.30
CA SER A 75 -11.47 8.66 12.68
C SER A 75 -11.32 8.85 11.17
N LEU A 76 -10.17 8.48 10.61
CA LEU A 76 -9.86 8.60 9.20
C LEU A 76 -9.98 7.25 8.48
N TRP A 77 -10.40 7.32 7.22
CA TRP A 77 -10.23 6.24 6.25
C TRP A 77 -9.19 6.67 5.22
N PHE A 78 -8.58 5.70 4.55
CA PHE A 78 -7.46 5.93 3.66
C PHE A 78 -7.75 5.32 2.30
N ASP A 79 -7.55 6.11 1.26
CA ASP A 79 -7.65 5.70 -0.14
C ASP A 79 -6.25 5.44 -0.68
N VAL A 80 -6.08 4.31 -1.36
CA VAL A 80 -4.80 3.92 -1.96
C VAL A 80 -5.00 3.81 -3.47
N SER A 81 -4.25 4.63 -4.20
CA SER A 81 -4.37 4.69 -5.64
C SER A 81 -3.02 4.79 -6.33
N GLY A 82 -2.98 4.45 -7.61
CA GLY A 82 -1.84 4.64 -8.51
C GLY A 82 -2.04 5.84 -9.43
N PHE A 83 -0.96 6.50 -9.85
CA PHE A 83 -0.96 7.50 -10.91
C PHE A 83 0.33 7.44 -11.73
N ILE A 84 0.30 7.96 -12.95
CA ILE A 84 1.48 8.09 -13.81
C ILE A 84 1.86 9.57 -13.88
N ASN A 85 3.14 9.89 -13.69
CA ASN A 85 3.61 11.28 -13.78
C ASN A 85 3.31 11.89 -15.15
N GLY A 86 2.60 13.01 -15.16
CA GLY A 86 2.17 13.69 -16.39
C GLY A 86 0.82 13.22 -16.94
N ASP A 87 0.16 12.29 -16.24
CA ASP A 87 -1.24 11.94 -16.41
C ASP A 87 -2.08 12.62 -15.33
N ASP A 88 -3.32 13.00 -15.68
CA ASP A 88 -4.31 13.55 -14.75
C ASP A 88 -5.24 12.46 -14.19
N GLU A 89 -5.02 11.19 -14.58
CA GLU A 89 -5.81 10.03 -14.15
C GLU A 89 -5.28 9.37 -12.87
N ILE A 90 -6.21 8.77 -12.13
CA ILE A 90 -5.97 7.94 -10.94
C ILE A 90 -6.46 6.53 -11.23
N TYR A 91 -5.66 5.54 -10.86
CA TYR A 91 -5.88 4.12 -11.13
C TYR A 91 -6.03 3.35 -9.82
N SER A 92 -6.98 2.41 -9.76
CA SER A 92 -7.00 1.43 -8.67
C SER A 92 -5.82 0.47 -8.84
N ILE A 93 -5.19 0.10 -7.72
CA ILE A 93 -4.13 -0.93 -7.68
C ILE A 93 -4.66 -2.29 -7.19
N ALA A 94 -5.96 -2.41 -6.90
CA ALA A 94 -6.57 -3.62 -6.33
C ALA A 94 -6.45 -4.86 -7.22
N SER A 95 -6.21 -4.66 -8.53
CA SER A 95 -6.02 -5.74 -9.52
C SER A 95 -4.59 -5.82 -10.05
N SER A 96 -3.63 -5.13 -9.43
CA SER A 96 -2.24 -5.17 -9.86
C SER A 96 -1.63 -6.54 -9.58
N ALA A 97 -0.98 -7.12 -10.59
CA ALA A 97 -0.15 -8.30 -10.37
C ALA A 97 0.93 -7.99 -9.34
N TYR A 98 1.20 -8.91 -8.42
CA TYR A 98 2.15 -8.66 -7.34
C TYR A 98 3.57 -8.37 -7.83
N SER A 99 3.98 -8.95 -8.97
CA SER A 99 5.27 -8.64 -9.61
C SER A 99 5.36 -7.18 -10.07
N GLU A 100 4.26 -6.61 -10.55
CA GLU A 100 4.15 -5.23 -11.01
C GLU A 100 4.05 -4.27 -9.82
N PHE A 101 3.18 -4.56 -8.86
CA PHE A 101 3.01 -3.80 -7.62
C PHE A 101 4.33 -3.56 -6.88
N LEU A 102 5.18 -4.58 -6.79
CA LEU A 102 6.51 -4.48 -6.17
C LEU A 102 7.42 -3.44 -6.83
N LEU A 103 7.19 -3.13 -8.12
CA LEU A 103 7.96 -2.17 -8.90
C LEU A 103 7.38 -0.76 -8.88
N TYR A 104 6.18 -0.55 -8.34
CA TYR A 104 5.58 0.77 -8.22
C TYR A 104 6.41 1.67 -7.30
N ASP A 105 6.61 2.91 -7.72
CA ASP A 105 7.20 3.95 -6.88
C ASP A 105 6.17 4.46 -5.89
N ILE A 106 6.63 5.03 -4.78
CA ILE A 106 5.77 5.69 -3.79
C ILE A 106 5.96 7.19 -3.97
N SER A 107 4.85 7.93 -4.01
CA SER A 107 4.89 9.39 -4.15
C SER A 107 5.60 10.05 -2.98
N GLU A 108 6.29 11.16 -3.23
CA GLU A 108 6.99 11.91 -2.19
C GLU A 108 6.02 12.37 -1.09
N GLU A 109 4.82 12.82 -1.48
CA GLU A 109 3.77 13.21 -0.53
C GLU A 109 3.39 12.08 0.43
N THR A 110 3.29 10.84 -0.07
CA THR A 110 2.99 9.67 0.77
C THR A 110 4.16 9.37 1.70
N LEU A 111 5.40 9.43 1.21
CA LEU A 111 6.60 9.19 2.01
C LEU A 111 6.81 10.23 3.11
N GLU A 112 6.32 11.46 2.93
CA GLU A 112 6.39 12.52 3.93
C GLU A 112 5.35 12.36 5.05
N LYS A 113 4.20 11.74 4.75
CA LYS A 113 3.06 11.65 5.69
C LYS A 113 2.97 10.33 6.44
N PHE A 114 3.50 9.24 5.88
CA PHE A 114 3.30 7.89 6.41
C PHE A 114 4.63 7.19 6.70
N SER A 115 4.63 6.35 7.74
CA SER A 115 5.68 5.37 7.94
C SER A 115 5.59 4.25 6.92
N TYR A 116 6.71 3.58 6.66
CA TYR A 116 6.78 2.49 5.68
C TYR A 116 5.85 1.34 6.05
N GLU A 117 5.73 1.04 7.34
CA GLU A 117 4.83 0.02 7.85
C GLU A 117 3.36 0.35 7.58
N THR A 118 2.95 1.62 7.71
CA THR A 118 1.59 2.05 7.40
C THR A 118 1.32 2.02 5.89
N ILE A 119 2.29 2.47 5.08
CA ILE A 119 2.18 2.39 3.61
C ILE A 119 1.94 0.95 3.17
N LEU A 120 2.74 0.00 3.68
CA LEU A 120 2.59 -1.42 3.37
C LEU A 120 1.26 -1.99 3.87
N ALA A 121 0.79 -1.60 5.06
CA ALA A 121 -0.50 -2.05 5.59
C ALA A 121 -1.67 -1.61 4.70
N HIS A 122 -1.67 -0.34 4.27
CA HIS A 122 -2.70 0.18 3.36
C HIS A 122 -2.61 -0.47 1.99
N CYS A 123 -1.41 -0.60 1.42
CA CYS A 123 -1.23 -1.24 0.12
C CYS A 123 -1.64 -2.72 0.15
N PHE A 124 -1.29 -3.47 1.19
CA PHE A 124 -1.67 -4.88 1.31
C PHE A 124 -3.19 -5.03 1.38
N TYR A 125 -3.87 -4.18 2.13
CA TYR A 125 -5.32 -4.18 2.19
C TYR A 125 -5.93 -3.92 0.80
N GLU A 126 -5.41 -2.93 0.07
CA GLU A 126 -5.91 -2.58 -1.26
C GLU A 126 -5.66 -3.70 -2.29
N VAL A 127 -4.42 -4.18 -2.42
CA VAL A 127 -4.05 -5.21 -3.43
C VAL A 127 -4.62 -6.59 -3.12
N THR A 128 -5.24 -6.79 -1.96
CA THR A 128 -5.93 -8.03 -1.59
C THR A 128 -7.45 -7.88 -1.53
N PHE A 129 -8.00 -6.76 -2.02
CA PHE A 129 -9.45 -6.49 -1.98
C PHE A 129 -10.30 -7.61 -2.59
N TYR A 130 -9.82 -8.22 -3.67
CA TYR A 130 -10.49 -9.35 -4.34
C TYR A 130 -10.03 -10.74 -3.86
N GLY A 131 -9.11 -10.80 -2.90
CA GLY A 131 -8.48 -12.02 -2.40
C GLY A 131 -6.96 -11.93 -2.38
N PHE A 132 -6.31 -12.94 -1.81
CA PHE A 132 -4.85 -13.05 -1.72
C PHE A 132 -4.20 -13.78 -2.91
N GLU A 133 -5.01 -14.14 -3.91
CA GLU A 133 -4.54 -14.77 -5.13
C GLU A 133 -3.96 -13.71 -6.05
N ASP A 134 -2.83 -14.01 -6.67
CA ASP A 134 -2.20 -13.14 -7.65
C ASP A 134 -2.98 -13.17 -8.97
N PHE A 135 -3.18 -12.02 -9.59
CA PHE A 135 -3.82 -11.90 -10.88
C PHE A 135 -2.73 -11.97 -11.97
N GLU A 136 -2.51 -13.15 -12.55
CA GLU A 136 -1.61 -13.37 -13.70
C GLU A 136 -2.25 -12.96 -15.05
#